data_AF-A0A4Q3AF37-F1
#
_entry.id   AF-A0A4Q3AF37-F1
#
_cell.length_a   1.000
_cell.length_b   1.000
_cell.length_c   1.000
_cell.angle_alpha   90.00
_cell.angle_beta   90.00
_cell.angle_gamma   90.00
#
_symmetry.space_group_name_H-M   'P 1'
#
loop_
_entity.id
_entity.type
_entity.pdbx_description
1 polymer ?
#
loop_
_entity_poly.entity_id
_entity_poly.type
_entity_poly.pdbx_seq_one_letter_code
_entity_poly.pdbx_strand_id
1 'polypeptide(L)'
;MIGLLENLHIVQYAILLTEAARADFLLKTYGERLTARWTETAQHESPELASEISREPGKTEGEKLLNYFLGHDPSRNQAYTQWMVNKYLKGGLRIEDLSRAASYLEVFDRAKSRIKPSDINAYKDLQALQIAVTPFIEQGVAVSARDENARLDRRMRQEDQSTVLLDSDTMKVLVPHTREAAIYFGRNTQWCTAATNSYNYYESYAERGQLYIILEKKTNRRWQWHFEDEMFMDEQDIQMGRNGPPTFIDFVKSHPEVMKAIGESRFIPWAVEIGLD
;
A
#
# COMPACT_ATOMS: atom_id res chain seq x y z
N MET A 1 -4.96 -22.71 -38.36
CA MET A 1 -6.03 -23.06 -37.40
C MET A 1 -5.40 -23.70 -36.16
N ILE A 2 -4.44 -23.01 -35.53
CA ILE A 2 -3.69 -23.48 -34.35
C ILE A 2 -3.65 -22.35 -33.30
N GLY A 3 -3.53 -21.08 -33.71
CA GLY A 3 -3.50 -19.93 -32.79
C GLY A 3 -4.82 -19.50 -32.11
N LEU A 4 -5.95 -20.18 -32.39
CA LEU A 4 -7.24 -19.90 -31.71
C LEU A 4 -7.46 -20.80 -30.49
N LEU A 5 -6.85 -22.00 -30.46
CA LEU A 5 -7.00 -22.96 -29.37
C LEU A 5 -6.05 -22.69 -28.19
N GLU A 6 -4.87 -22.11 -28.45
CA GLU A 6 -3.95 -21.68 -27.37
C GLU A 6 -4.53 -20.51 -26.56
N ASN A 7 -5.27 -19.60 -27.20
CA ASN A 7 -5.87 -18.45 -26.51
C ASN A 7 -7.01 -18.83 -25.57
N LEU A 8 -7.79 -19.88 -25.86
CA LEU A 8 -8.88 -20.30 -24.96
C LEU A 8 -8.37 -20.96 -23.69
N HIS A 9 -7.31 -21.76 -23.77
CA HIS A 9 -6.73 -22.44 -22.60
C HIS A 9 -6.07 -21.48 -21.60
N ILE A 10 -5.46 -20.39 -22.10
CA ILE A 10 -4.80 -19.38 -21.26
C ILE A 10 -5.82 -18.57 -20.44
N VAL A 11 -6.98 -18.25 -21.03
CA VAL A 11 -8.01 -17.42 -20.38
C VAL A 11 -8.64 -18.13 -19.17
N GLN A 12 -8.80 -19.45 -19.24
CA GLN A 12 -9.46 -20.23 -18.18
C GLN A 12 -8.51 -20.54 -17.01
N TYR A 13 -7.21 -20.72 -17.27
CA TYR A 13 -6.19 -20.93 -16.23
C TYR A 13 -5.95 -19.68 -15.38
N ALA A 14 -6.00 -18.49 -15.96
CA ALA A 14 -5.76 -17.24 -15.23
C ALA A 14 -6.69 -17.11 -14.01
N ILE A 15 -7.97 -17.48 -14.15
CA ILE A 15 -9.01 -17.29 -13.11
C ILE A 15 -8.75 -18.13 -11.84
N LEU A 16 -7.91 -19.17 -11.92
CA LEU A 16 -7.67 -20.15 -10.84
C LEU A 16 -6.31 -20.03 -10.13
N LEU A 17 -5.46 -19.06 -10.52
CA LEU A 17 -4.14 -18.90 -9.92
C LEU A 17 -4.20 -18.11 -8.61
N THR A 18 -3.37 -18.51 -7.63
CA THR A 18 -3.03 -17.65 -6.48
C THR A 18 -2.34 -16.38 -6.99
N GLU A 19 -2.36 -15.30 -6.20
CA GLU A 19 -1.68 -14.04 -6.56
C GLU A 19 -0.21 -14.28 -6.97
N ALA A 20 0.52 -15.09 -6.20
CA ALA A 20 1.91 -15.44 -6.51
C ALA A 20 2.05 -16.20 -7.84
N ALA A 21 1.21 -17.21 -8.09
CA ALA A 21 1.28 -17.99 -9.32
C ALA A 21 0.89 -17.18 -10.56
N ARG A 22 0.01 -16.19 -10.40
CA ARG A 22 -0.39 -15.25 -11.46
C ARG A 22 0.73 -14.26 -11.78
N ALA A 23 1.36 -13.66 -10.77
CA ALA A 23 2.50 -12.78 -10.96
C ALA A 23 3.63 -13.49 -11.72
N ASP A 24 3.99 -14.72 -11.30
CA ASP A 24 5.00 -15.54 -11.98
C ASP A 24 4.64 -15.84 -13.45
N PHE A 25 3.38 -16.19 -13.71
CA PHE A 25 2.89 -16.44 -15.06
C PHE A 25 2.99 -15.19 -15.93
N LEU A 26 2.54 -14.04 -15.42
CA LEU A 26 2.60 -12.77 -16.16
C LEU A 26 4.05 -12.34 -16.39
N LEU A 27 4.95 -12.53 -15.43
CA LEU A 27 6.36 -12.21 -15.59
C LEU A 27 6.99 -13.06 -16.70
N LYS A 28 6.76 -14.38 -16.68
CA LYS A 28 7.24 -15.29 -17.74
C LYS A 28 6.67 -14.96 -19.11
N THR A 29 5.42 -14.49 -19.17
CA THR A 29 4.72 -14.23 -20.44
C THR A 29 5.04 -12.86 -21.03
N TYR A 30 5.24 -11.84 -20.19
CA TYR A 30 5.29 -10.44 -20.62
C TYR A 30 6.59 -9.71 -20.21
N GLY A 31 7.41 -10.26 -19.32
CA GLY A 31 8.56 -9.57 -18.71
C GLY A 31 9.56 -8.99 -19.70
N GLU A 32 9.96 -9.75 -20.72
CA GLU A 32 10.89 -9.26 -21.76
C GLU A 32 10.26 -8.12 -22.60
N ARG A 33 8.98 -8.25 -22.94
CA ARG A 33 8.25 -7.24 -23.71
C ARG A 33 8.02 -5.96 -22.91
N LEU A 34 7.78 -6.09 -21.61
CA LEU A 34 7.68 -4.98 -20.69
C LEU A 34 9.01 -4.25 -20.57
N THR A 35 10.11 -4.99 -20.41
CA THR A 35 11.48 -4.43 -20.40
C THR A 35 11.72 -3.62 -21.68
N ALA A 36 11.54 -4.24 -22.85
CA ALA A 36 11.78 -3.58 -24.13
C ALA A 36 10.95 -2.31 -24.30
N ARG A 37 9.64 -2.38 -24.01
CA ARG A 37 8.75 -1.23 -24.12
C ARG A 37 9.14 -0.11 -23.17
N TRP A 38 9.44 -0.44 -21.91
CA TRP A 38 9.83 0.54 -20.90
C TRP A 38 11.12 1.26 -21.27
N THR A 39 12.14 0.53 -21.73
CA THR A 39 13.40 1.13 -22.18
C THR A 39 13.20 2.15 -23.30
N GLU A 40 12.25 1.92 -24.20
CA GLU A 40 11.92 2.86 -25.29
C GLU A 40 11.17 4.11 -24.80
N THR A 41 10.23 3.92 -23.87
CA THR A 41 9.26 4.97 -23.51
C THR A 41 9.63 5.76 -22.26
N ALA A 42 10.42 5.21 -21.33
CA ALA A 42 10.69 5.80 -20.02
C ALA A 42 11.24 7.23 -20.07
N GLN A 43 12.01 7.59 -21.11
CA GLN A 43 12.53 8.94 -21.31
C GLN A 43 11.44 10.02 -21.51
N HIS A 44 10.23 9.61 -21.87
CA HIS A 44 9.08 10.50 -22.06
C HIS A 44 8.18 10.58 -20.82
N GLU A 45 8.49 9.82 -19.77
CA GLU A 45 7.75 9.80 -18.52
C GLU A 45 8.34 10.81 -17.53
N SER A 46 7.55 11.19 -16.52
CA SER A 46 8.03 12.12 -15.50
C SER A 46 9.14 11.45 -14.66
N PRO A 47 10.12 12.22 -14.14
CA PRO A 47 11.17 11.68 -13.27
C PRO A 47 10.60 10.98 -12.02
N GLU A 48 9.49 11.48 -11.49
CA GLU A 48 8.80 10.90 -10.33
C GLU A 48 8.27 9.51 -10.65
N LEU A 49 7.52 9.36 -11.75
CA LEU A 49 6.98 8.08 -12.18
C LEU A 49 8.08 7.06 -12.50
N ALA A 50 9.15 7.51 -13.17
CA ALA A 50 10.30 6.66 -13.44
C ALA A 50 10.98 6.21 -12.13
N SER A 51 11.08 7.11 -11.14
CA SER A 51 11.63 6.78 -9.82
C SER A 51 10.76 5.79 -9.06
N GLU A 52 9.43 5.98 -9.07
CA GLU A 52 8.48 5.06 -8.45
C GLU A 52 8.64 3.65 -9.01
N ILE A 53 8.61 3.49 -10.34
CA ILE A 53 8.77 2.18 -11.00
C ILE A 53 10.15 1.59 -10.70
N SER A 54 11.20 2.41 -10.61
CA SER A 54 12.56 1.93 -10.35
C SER A 54 12.74 1.31 -8.96
N ARG A 55 11.89 1.70 -7.99
CA ARG A 55 11.88 1.24 -6.60
C ARG A 55 11.04 -0.01 -6.37
N GLU A 56 10.18 -0.38 -7.33
CA GLU A 56 9.45 -1.64 -7.24
C GLU A 56 10.43 -2.82 -7.13
N PRO A 57 10.08 -3.88 -6.37
CA PRO A 57 10.93 -5.05 -6.27
C PRO A 57 11.09 -5.71 -7.65
N GLY A 58 12.25 -6.33 -7.90
CA GLY A 58 12.49 -7.07 -9.14
C GLY A 58 13.91 -6.92 -9.67
N LYS A 59 14.38 -7.94 -10.39
CA LYS A 59 15.73 -8.00 -10.97
C LYS A 59 15.83 -7.32 -12.33
N THR A 60 14.70 -7.20 -13.04
CA THR A 60 14.64 -6.63 -14.38
C THR A 60 13.65 -5.47 -14.42
N GLU A 61 13.83 -4.54 -15.34
CA GLU A 61 12.89 -3.42 -15.53
C GLU A 61 11.46 -3.90 -15.83
N GLY A 62 11.32 -4.99 -16.61
CA GLY A 62 10.01 -5.59 -16.87
C GLY A 62 9.35 -6.21 -15.64
N GLU A 63 10.13 -6.74 -14.70
CA GLU A 63 9.60 -7.26 -13.42
C GLU A 63 9.14 -6.13 -12.51
N LYS A 64 9.95 -5.07 -12.38
CA LYS A 64 9.58 -3.87 -11.62
C LYS A 64 8.33 -3.22 -12.17
N LEU A 65 8.26 -3.05 -13.49
CA LEU A 65 7.09 -2.51 -14.15
C LEU A 65 5.86 -3.42 -13.97
N LEU A 66 6.02 -4.73 -14.03
CA LEU A 66 4.93 -5.66 -13.73
C LEU A 66 4.44 -5.51 -12.28
N ASN A 67 5.33 -5.39 -11.31
CA ASN A 67 4.98 -5.16 -9.91
C ASN A 67 4.23 -3.83 -9.72
N TYR A 68 4.62 -2.79 -10.45
CA TYR A 68 3.84 -1.55 -10.52
C TYR A 68 2.40 -1.78 -11.03
N PHE A 69 2.21 -2.56 -12.10
CA PHE A 69 0.88 -2.94 -12.59
C PHE A 69 0.08 -3.78 -11.58
N LEU A 70 0.73 -4.72 -10.89
CA LEU A 70 0.12 -5.56 -9.87
C LEU A 70 -0.38 -4.71 -8.68
N GLY A 71 0.40 -3.70 -8.27
CA GLY A 71 0.03 -2.75 -7.22
C GLY A 71 -1.20 -1.89 -7.57
N HIS A 72 -1.47 -1.69 -8.85
CA HIS A 72 -2.60 -0.91 -9.35
C HIS A 72 -3.84 -1.75 -9.70
N ASP A 73 -3.78 -3.09 -9.62
CA ASP A 73 -4.95 -3.91 -9.88
C ASP A 73 -5.98 -3.78 -8.73
N PRO A 74 -7.23 -3.35 -9.01
CA PRO A 74 -8.24 -3.19 -7.96
C PRO A 74 -8.84 -4.52 -7.46
N SER A 75 -8.63 -5.62 -8.18
CA SER A 75 -9.18 -6.93 -7.84
C SER A 75 -8.25 -7.72 -6.92
N ARG A 76 -8.83 -8.51 -6.02
CA ARG A 76 -8.07 -9.34 -5.08
C ARG A 76 -7.16 -10.35 -5.78
N ASN A 77 -7.60 -10.91 -6.90
CA ASN A 77 -6.88 -11.97 -7.62
C ASN A 77 -6.12 -11.45 -8.85
N GLN A 78 -5.83 -10.14 -8.92
CA GLN A 78 -5.07 -9.52 -10.00
C GLN A 78 -5.66 -9.84 -11.40
N ALA A 79 -7.00 -9.90 -11.49
CA ALA A 79 -7.75 -10.27 -12.67
C ALA A 79 -7.51 -9.32 -13.85
N TYR A 80 -7.14 -8.07 -13.58
CA TYR A 80 -7.05 -6.99 -14.56
C TYR A 80 -5.61 -6.64 -14.95
N THR A 81 -4.59 -7.08 -14.22
CA THR A 81 -3.18 -6.84 -14.52
C THR A 81 -2.85 -7.23 -15.95
N GLN A 82 -3.30 -8.41 -16.39
CA GLN A 82 -3.07 -8.88 -17.74
C GLN A 82 -3.68 -7.94 -18.79
N TRP A 83 -4.88 -7.40 -18.53
CA TRP A 83 -5.50 -6.43 -19.43
C TRP A 83 -4.69 -5.14 -19.49
N MET A 84 -4.31 -4.57 -18.34
CA MET A 84 -3.51 -3.33 -18.26
C MET A 84 -2.17 -3.49 -18.98
N VAL A 85 -1.44 -4.58 -18.72
CA VAL A 85 -0.18 -4.93 -19.40
C VAL A 85 -0.38 -5.03 -20.92
N ASN A 86 -1.42 -5.74 -21.36
CA ASN A 86 -1.70 -5.88 -22.79
C ASN A 86 -2.04 -4.53 -23.45
N LYS A 87 -2.74 -3.63 -22.75
CA LYS A 87 -3.06 -2.31 -23.29
C LYS A 87 -1.84 -1.43 -23.36
N TYR A 88 -1.01 -1.44 -22.33
CA TYR A 88 0.26 -0.73 -22.32
C TYR A 88 1.18 -1.17 -23.46
N LEU A 89 1.39 -2.48 -23.62
CA LEU A 89 2.24 -3.02 -24.69
C LEU A 89 1.71 -2.72 -26.10
N LYS A 90 0.41 -2.45 -26.25
CA LYS A 90 -0.22 -2.10 -27.54
C LYS A 90 -0.44 -0.58 -27.71
N GLY A 91 0.00 0.24 -26.76
CA GLY A 91 -0.21 1.69 -26.78
C GLY A 91 -1.64 2.16 -26.48
N GLY A 92 -2.52 1.27 -26.01
CA GLY A 92 -3.90 1.59 -25.63
C GLY A 92 -4.07 2.04 -24.17
N LEU A 93 -2.98 2.04 -23.39
CA LEU A 93 -2.90 2.56 -22.03
C LEU A 93 -1.51 3.19 -21.86
N ARG A 94 -1.45 4.44 -21.42
CA ARG A 94 -0.19 5.07 -21.02
C ARG A 94 0.07 4.77 -19.54
N ILE A 95 1.33 4.76 -19.13
CA ILE A 95 1.70 4.30 -17.78
C ILE A 95 1.26 5.30 -16.71
N GLU A 96 1.29 6.60 -17.00
CA GLU A 96 0.85 7.66 -16.09
C GLU A 96 -0.67 7.68 -15.89
N ASP A 97 -1.41 7.10 -16.84
CA ASP A 97 -2.86 6.91 -16.74
C ASP A 97 -3.25 5.66 -15.94
N LEU A 98 -2.28 4.88 -15.42
CA LEU A 98 -2.55 3.61 -14.75
C LEU A 98 -3.42 3.78 -13.50
N SER A 99 -3.19 4.83 -12.71
CA SER A 99 -4.03 5.17 -11.55
C SER A 99 -5.49 5.43 -11.96
N ARG A 100 -5.71 6.08 -13.11
CA ARG A 100 -7.06 6.32 -13.65
C ARG A 100 -7.69 5.02 -14.16
N ALA A 101 -6.90 4.17 -14.82
CA ALA A 101 -7.34 2.85 -15.27
C ALA A 101 -7.79 1.97 -14.10
N ALA A 102 -7.05 1.95 -12.99
CA ALA A 102 -7.42 1.24 -11.78
C ALA A 102 -8.79 1.66 -11.24
N SER A 103 -9.06 2.97 -11.19
CA SER A 103 -10.35 3.51 -10.78
C SER A 103 -11.50 3.11 -11.71
N TYR A 104 -11.29 3.08 -13.02
CA TYR A 104 -12.31 2.58 -13.96
C TYR A 104 -12.53 1.08 -13.85
N LEU A 105 -11.47 0.29 -13.66
CA LEU A 105 -11.56 -1.16 -13.47
C LEU A 105 -12.32 -1.53 -12.19
N GLU A 106 -12.23 -0.73 -11.14
CA GLU A 106 -13.01 -0.91 -9.92
C GLU A 106 -14.51 -0.70 -10.16
N VAL A 107 -14.88 0.38 -10.86
CA VAL A 107 -16.28 0.61 -11.26
C VAL A 107 -16.75 -0.51 -12.19
N PHE A 108 -15.90 -0.94 -13.11
CA PHE A 108 -16.18 -2.04 -14.02
C PHE A 108 -16.48 -3.34 -13.27
N ASP A 109 -15.65 -3.72 -12.29
CA ASP A 109 -15.85 -4.94 -11.49
C ASP A 109 -17.19 -4.91 -10.73
N ARG A 110 -17.48 -3.78 -10.06
CA ARG A 110 -18.72 -3.58 -9.30
C ARG A 110 -19.97 -3.61 -10.17
N ALA A 111 -19.87 -3.06 -11.37
CA ALA A 111 -20.99 -2.96 -12.31
C ALA A 111 -20.97 -4.05 -13.40
N LYS A 112 -20.07 -5.04 -13.32
CA LYS A 112 -19.81 -6.04 -14.37
C LYS A 112 -21.05 -6.82 -14.84
N SER A 113 -22.01 -7.05 -13.94
CA SER A 113 -23.29 -7.70 -14.28
C SER A 113 -24.19 -6.84 -15.17
N ARG A 114 -24.06 -5.51 -15.08
CA ARG A 114 -24.86 -4.50 -15.79
C ARG A 114 -24.13 -3.91 -17.00
N ILE A 115 -22.80 -3.86 -16.96
CA ILE A 115 -21.96 -3.39 -18.07
C ILE A 115 -21.96 -4.42 -19.20
N LYS A 116 -22.10 -3.96 -20.44
CA LYS A 116 -21.95 -4.78 -21.65
C LYS A 116 -20.97 -4.10 -22.62
N PRO A 117 -19.95 -4.83 -23.13
CA PRO A 117 -19.59 -6.23 -22.81
C PRO A 117 -19.05 -6.41 -21.38
N SER A 118 -19.37 -7.53 -20.72
CA SER A 118 -18.89 -7.81 -19.35
C SER A 118 -17.48 -8.42 -19.29
N ASP A 119 -16.88 -8.69 -20.44
CA ASP A 119 -15.48 -9.12 -20.56
C ASP A 119 -14.60 -7.89 -20.76
N ILE A 120 -13.66 -7.68 -19.83
CA ILE A 120 -12.74 -6.54 -19.88
C ILE A 120 -11.87 -6.55 -21.16
N ASN A 121 -11.58 -7.73 -21.72
CA ASN A 121 -10.77 -7.85 -22.93
C ASN A 121 -11.44 -7.27 -24.19
N ALA A 122 -12.75 -7.04 -24.16
CA ALA A 122 -13.48 -6.42 -25.26
C ALA A 122 -13.20 -4.90 -25.37
N TYR A 123 -12.71 -4.26 -24.32
CA TYR A 123 -12.35 -2.84 -24.35
C TYR A 123 -10.95 -2.67 -24.92
N LYS A 124 -10.83 -1.96 -26.04
CA LYS A 124 -9.58 -1.86 -26.81
C LYS A 124 -8.50 -1.02 -26.13
N ASP A 125 -8.89 0.01 -25.40
CA ASP A 125 -8.03 1.03 -24.78
C ASP A 125 -8.73 1.61 -23.52
N LEU A 126 -8.04 2.52 -22.82
CA LEU A 126 -8.56 3.18 -21.63
C LEU A 126 -9.83 4.01 -21.91
N GLN A 127 -9.89 4.68 -23.07
CA GLN A 127 -11.02 5.52 -23.45
C GLN A 127 -12.30 4.69 -23.64
N ALA A 128 -12.20 3.52 -24.28
CA ALA A 128 -13.32 2.60 -24.43
C ALA A 128 -13.84 2.11 -23.07
N LEU A 129 -12.94 1.82 -22.13
CA LEU A 129 -13.31 1.46 -20.76
C LEU A 129 -14.01 2.63 -20.05
N GLN A 130 -13.43 3.83 -20.13
CA GLN A 130 -14.00 5.06 -19.56
C GLN A 130 -15.45 5.25 -20.00
N ILE A 131 -15.70 5.24 -21.32
CA ILE A 131 -17.05 5.41 -21.89
C ILE A 131 -18.03 4.40 -21.30
N ALA A 132 -17.61 3.15 -21.11
CA ALA A 132 -18.47 2.10 -20.60
C ALA A 132 -18.77 2.22 -19.10
N VAL A 133 -17.86 2.78 -18.31
CA VAL A 133 -18.05 2.96 -16.87
C VAL A 133 -18.66 4.31 -16.51
N THR A 134 -18.56 5.33 -17.37
CA THR A 134 -19.09 6.69 -17.12
C THR A 134 -20.55 6.70 -16.65
N PRO A 135 -21.51 5.99 -17.28
CA PRO A 135 -22.89 5.99 -16.81
C PRO A 135 -23.04 5.45 -15.38
N PHE A 136 -22.16 4.56 -14.96
CA PHE A 136 -22.17 3.97 -13.61
C PHE A 136 -21.53 4.92 -12.60
N ILE A 137 -20.48 5.65 -13.00
CA ILE A 137 -19.90 6.73 -12.20
C ILE A 137 -20.96 7.80 -11.92
N GLU A 138 -21.67 8.24 -12.96
CA GLU A 138 -22.74 9.24 -12.86
C GLU A 138 -23.93 8.78 -12.00
N GLN A 139 -24.21 7.47 -12.00
CA GLN A 139 -25.20 6.84 -11.11
C GLN A 139 -24.70 6.64 -9.68
N GLY A 140 -23.52 7.16 -9.33
CA GLY A 140 -22.97 7.07 -7.98
C GLY A 140 -22.43 5.68 -7.63
N VAL A 141 -22.07 4.85 -8.63
CA VAL A 141 -21.23 3.67 -8.41
C VAL A 141 -19.82 4.17 -8.11
N ALA A 142 -19.65 4.69 -6.90
CA ALA A 142 -18.40 5.27 -6.43
C ALA A 142 -17.33 4.17 -6.32
N VAL A 143 -16.09 4.53 -6.68
CA VAL A 143 -14.89 4.00 -6.02
C VAL A 143 -15.12 4.28 -4.55
N SER A 144 -15.41 3.26 -3.74
CA SER A 144 -15.83 3.57 -2.37
C SER A 144 -14.65 4.17 -1.63
N ALA A 145 -14.86 5.15 -0.76
CA ALA A 145 -13.81 5.67 0.13
C ALA A 145 -13.04 4.55 0.87
N ARG A 146 -13.64 3.36 1.02
CA ARG A 146 -13.00 2.15 1.54
C ARG A 146 -11.85 1.62 0.66
N ASP A 147 -11.96 1.71 -0.66
CA ASP A 147 -10.99 1.14 -1.61
C ASP A 147 -9.84 2.12 -1.88
N GLU A 148 -10.12 3.43 -1.90
CA GLU A 148 -9.09 4.47 -1.85
C GLU A 148 -8.29 4.38 -0.54
N ASN A 149 -8.98 4.22 0.59
CA ASN A 149 -8.32 3.97 1.87
C ASN A 149 -7.48 2.69 1.82
N ALA A 150 -7.93 1.61 1.17
CA ALA A 150 -7.17 0.36 1.07
C ALA A 150 -5.91 0.50 0.19
N ARG A 151 -5.98 1.26 -0.91
CA ARG A 151 -4.80 1.57 -1.75
C ARG A 151 -3.79 2.40 -0.98
N LEU A 152 -4.26 3.46 -0.31
CA LEU A 152 -3.40 4.31 0.50
C LEU A 152 -2.77 3.52 1.66
N ASP A 153 -3.55 2.67 2.33
CA ASP A 153 -3.09 1.79 3.40
C ASP A 153 -2.03 0.79 2.94
N ARG A 154 -2.13 0.30 1.70
CA ARG A 154 -1.11 -0.57 1.09
C ARG A 154 0.18 0.20 0.78
N ARG A 155 0.06 1.38 0.17
CA ARG A 155 1.21 2.26 -0.15
C ARG A 155 1.97 2.65 1.11
N MET A 156 1.28 3.09 2.16
CA MET A 156 1.91 3.55 3.40
C MET A 156 2.64 2.43 4.16
N ARG A 157 2.32 1.15 3.86
CA ARG A 157 3.01 -0.02 4.41
C ARG A 157 4.21 -0.52 3.59
N GLN A 158 4.51 0.09 2.45
CA GLN A 158 5.72 -0.26 1.69
C GLN A 158 6.97 0.12 2.49
N GLU A 159 8.07 -0.62 2.32
CA GLU A 159 9.29 -0.51 3.15
C GLU A 159 9.96 0.87 3.06
N ASP A 160 9.75 1.61 1.98
CA ASP A 160 10.22 2.99 1.83
C ASP A 160 9.37 4.00 2.62
N GLN A 161 8.12 3.64 2.97
CA GLN A 161 7.19 4.46 3.73
C GLN A 161 7.19 4.09 5.22
N SER A 162 7.17 2.81 5.56
CA SER A 162 7.23 2.34 6.95
C SER A 162 7.72 0.90 7.08
N THR A 163 8.19 0.55 8.27
CA THR A 163 8.46 -0.84 8.67
C THR A 163 7.44 -1.30 9.69
N VAL A 164 6.69 -2.35 9.38
CA VAL A 164 5.73 -2.97 10.31
C VAL A 164 6.47 -3.98 11.19
N LEU A 165 6.51 -3.74 12.50
CA LEU A 165 7.16 -4.60 13.50
C LEU A 165 6.20 -5.65 14.07
N LEU A 166 4.92 -5.31 14.18
CA LEU A 166 3.84 -6.17 14.65
C LEU A 166 2.54 -5.84 13.92
N ASP A 167 1.79 -6.86 13.51
CA ASP A 167 0.44 -6.70 12.97
C ASP A 167 -0.43 -7.90 13.40
N SER A 168 -0.87 -7.90 14.66
CA SER A 168 -1.76 -8.93 15.22
C SER A 168 -3.24 -8.53 15.09
N ASP A 169 -4.18 -9.38 15.47
CA ASP A 169 -5.61 -9.02 15.45
C ASP A 169 -5.96 -7.86 16.40
N THR A 170 -5.14 -7.60 17.41
CA THR A 170 -5.38 -6.58 18.44
C THR A 170 -4.48 -5.36 18.30
N MET A 171 -3.23 -5.53 17.90
CA MET A 171 -2.20 -4.49 17.91
C MET A 171 -1.50 -4.37 16.56
N LYS A 172 -1.07 -3.15 16.24
CA LYS A 172 -0.13 -2.87 15.15
C LYS A 172 0.98 -1.97 15.67
N VAL A 173 2.23 -2.31 15.39
CA VAL A 173 3.42 -1.51 15.73
C VAL A 173 4.23 -1.29 14.46
N LEU A 174 4.62 -0.05 14.19
CA LEU A 174 5.39 0.30 13.00
C LEU A 174 6.31 1.50 13.25
N VAL A 175 7.31 1.63 12.39
CA VAL A 175 8.20 2.81 12.30
C VAL A 175 7.94 3.49 10.97
N PRO A 176 7.46 4.75 10.93
CA PRO A 176 7.37 5.51 9.69
C PRO A 176 8.77 5.99 9.27
N HIS A 177 9.04 5.95 7.96
CA HIS A 177 10.28 6.44 7.33
C HIS A 177 10.08 7.75 6.57
N THR A 178 8.83 8.13 6.33
CA THR A 178 8.46 9.39 5.66
C THR A 178 7.49 10.20 6.51
N ARG A 179 7.44 11.50 6.26
CA ARG A 179 6.45 12.41 6.86
C ARG A 179 5.04 11.98 6.48
N GLU A 180 4.84 11.53 5.24
CA GLU A 180 3.55 11.04 4.74
C GLU A 180 3.06 9.82 5.53
N ALA A 181 3.95 8.86 5.80
CA ALA A 181 3.62 7.70 6.63
C ALA A 181 3.35 8.10 8.08
N ALA A 182 4.12 9.03 8.65
CA ALA A 182 3.90 9.53 10.00
C ALA A 182 2.52 10.20 10.14
N ILE A 183 2.13 11.03 9.16
CA ILE A 183 0.79 11.63 9.07
C ILE A 183 -0.27 10.54 8.94
N TYR A 184 -0.07 9.57 8.03
CA TYR A 184 -1.06 8.53 7.75
C TYR A 184 -1.36 7.66 8.97
N PHE A 185 -0.31 7.13 9.62
CA PHE A 185 -0.47 6.25 10.77
C PHE A 185 -0.79 7.01 12.06
N GLY A 186 -0.39 8.27 12.16
CA GLY A 186 -0.73 9.19 13.24
C GLY A 186 -2.10 9.86 13.12
N ARG A 187 -2.94 9.50 12.14
CA ARG A 187 -4.30 10.05 12.02
C ARG A 187 -5.12 9.89 13.31
N ASN A 188 -6.01 10.84 13.58
CA ASN A 188 -6.79 10.91 14.84
C ASN A 188 -5.93 11.08 16.11
N THR A 189 -4.77 11.72 15.99
CA THR A 189 -3.97 12.15 17.14
C THR A 189 -3.74 13.65 17.08
N GLN A 190 -3.25 14.23 18.17
CA GLN A 190 -2.81 15.63 18.23
C GLN A 190 -1.29 15.77 18.07
N TRP A 191 -0.59 14.70 17.67
CA TRP A 191 0.86 14.71 17.56
C TRP A 191 1.36 15.74 16.57
N CYS A 192 2.37 16.50 16.99
CA CYS A 192 3.06 17.43 16.12
C CYS A 192 3.78 16.72 14.93
N THR A 193 4.08 15.42 15.02
CA THR A 193 4.65 14.59 13.95
C THR A 193 3.61 14.09 12.93
N ALA A 194 2.32 14.18 13.26
CA ALA A 194 1.20 13.82 12.39
C ALA A 194 0.41 15.04 11.89
N ALA A 195 0.85 16.25 12.23
CA ALA A 195 0.17 17.49 11.88
C ALA A 195 0.10 17.73 10.37
N THR A 196 -1.10 18.05 9.88
CA THR A 196 -1.35 18.44 8.47
C THR A 196 -1.59 19.94 8.30
N ASN A 197 -2.07 20.60 9.36
CA ASN A 197 -2.55 21.99 9.32
C ASN A 197 -1.67 22.96 10.12
N SER A 198 -0.62 22.46 10.75
CA SER A 198 0.40 23.22 11.48
C SER A 198 1.79 22.75 11.09
N TYR A 199 2.82 23.38 11.64
CA TYR A 199 4.19 22.90 11.46
C TYR A 199 4.30 21.45 11.94
N ASN A 200 4.89 20.59 11.12
CA ASN A 200 5.07 19.17 11.41
C ASN A 200 6.53 18.94 11.80
N TYR A 201 6.76 18.22 12.89
CA TYR A 201 8.09 18.02 13.48
C TYR A 201 8.69 16.63 13.18
N TYR A 202 8.07 15.84 12.30
CA TYR A 202 8.52 14.48 11.97
C TYR A 202 10.02 14.41 11.69
N GLU A 203 10.52 15.25 10.77
CA GLU A 203 11.92 15.22 10.34
C GLU A 203 12.88 15.47 11.50
N SER A 204 12.53 16.42 12.39
CA SER A 204 13.35 16.73 13.56
C SER A 204 13.51 15.54 14.50
N TYR A 205 12.46 14.76 14.73
CA TYR A 205 12.54 13.57 15.58
C TYR A 205 13.23 12.40 14.85
N ALA A 206 12.91 12.19 13.58
CA ALA A 206 13.48 11.13 12.75
C ALA A 206 15.01 11.25 12.60
N GLU A 207 15.55 12.47 12.59
CA GLU A 207 17.00 12.72 12.60
C GLU A 207 17.69 12.28 13.90
N ARG A 208 16.98 12.32 15.03
CA ARG A 208 17.52 11.91 16.34
C ARG A 208 17.33 10.43 16.64
N GLY A 209 16.27 9.82 16.11
CA GLY A 209 15.89 8.46 16.47
C GLY A 209 14.59 8.01 15.83
N GLN A 210 14.27 6.72 15.96
CA GLN A 210 13.08 6.15 15.36
C GLN A 210 11.82 6.52 16.15
N LEU A 211 10.76 6.89 15.43
CA LEU A 211 9.42 7.02 15.99
C LEU A 211 8.70 5.67 15.88
N TYR A 212 8.19 5.16 16.98
CA TYR A 212 7.39 3.94 17.01
C TYR A 212 5.92 4.33 17.17
N ILE A 213 5.09 3.99 16.20
CA ILE A 213 3.64 4.19 16.26
C ILE A 213 2.99 2.86 16.64
N ILE A 214 2.20 2.89 17.73
CA ILE A 214 1.49 1.75 18.27
C ILE A 214 -0.02 2.02 18.13
N LEU A 215 -0.77 1.09 17.56
CA LEU A 215 -2.21 1.19 17.32
C LEU A 215 -2.93 -0.02 17.92
N GLU A 216 -3.87 0.25 18.83
CA GLU A 216 -4.84 -0.73 19.29
C GLU A 216 -6.04 -0.76 18.34
N LYS A 217 -6.21 -1.86 17.61
CA LYS A 217 -7.17 -1.96 16.48
C LYS A 217 -8.63 -1.86 16.93
N LYS A 218 -8.96 -2.38 18.11
CA LYS A 218 -10.35 -2.44 18.62
C LYS A 218 -10.88 -1.07 19.05
N THR A 219 -10.05 -0.29 19.73
CA THR A 219 -10.43 1.00 20.32
C THR A 219 -9.97 2.18 19.48
N ASN A 220 -9.08 1.94 18.51
CA ASN A 220 -8.40 2.96 17.71
C ASN A 220 -7.51 3.90 18.55
N ARG A 221 -7.13 3.49 19.77
CA ARG A 221 -6.15 4.19 20.59
C ARG A 221 -4.76 4.09 19.98
N ARG A 222 -3.97 5.15 20.15
CA ARG A 222 -2.66 5.28 19.53
C ARG A 222 -1.65 5.80 20.54
N TRP A 223 -0.44 5.29 20.43
CA TRP A 223 0.71 5.82 21.16
C TRP A 223 1.87 6.05 20.20
N GLN A 224 2.68 7.06 20.49
CA GLN A 224 3.92 7.31 19.80
C GLN A 224 5.06 7.27 20.81
N TRP A 225 6.09 6.48 20.51
CA TRP A 225 7.30 6.42 21.32
C TRP A 225 8.48 6.94 20.53
N HIS A 226 9.23 7.84 21.13
CA HIS A 226 10.58 8.21 20.72
C HIS A 226 11.53 7.94 21.89
N PHE A 227 12.40 6.95 21.75
CA PHE A 227 13.25 6.50 22.87
C PHE A 227 14.34 7.52 23.18
N GLU A 228 14.85 8.20 22.14
CA GLU A 228 15.97 9.11 22.23
C GLU A 228 15.63 10.40 23.00
N ASP A 229 14.37 10.84 22.96
CA ASP A 229 13.86 11.95 23.77
C ASP A 229 13.07 11.48 25.02
N GLU A 230 13.05 10.17 25.31
CA GLU A 230 12.25 9.54 26.39
C GLU A 230 10.75 9.90 26.36
N MET A 231 10.20 10.10 25.15
CA MET A 231 8.82 10.52 24.95
C MET A 231 7.91 9.34 24.63
N PHE A 232 6.89 9.13 25.46
CA PHE A 232 5.82 8.17 25.20
C PHE A 232 4.49 8.91 25.27
N MET A 233 3.93 9.22 24.11
CA MET A 233 2.79 10.10 23.94
C MET A 233 1.52 9.29 23.66
N ASP A 234 0.40 9.67 24.27
CA ASP A 234 -0.92 9.18 23.88
C ASP A 234 -1.48 9.93 22.67
N GLU A 235 -2.67 9.57 22.19
CA GLU A 235 -3.30 10.21 21.04
C GLU A 235 -3.60 11.72 21.21
N GLN A 236 -3.59 12.25 22.43
CA GLN A 236 -3.82 13.67 22.72
C GLN A 236 -2.52 14.48 22.80
N ASP A 237 -1.39 13.87 22.42
CA ASP A 237 -0.06 14.45 22.59
C ASP A 237 0.24 14.72 24.09
N ILE A 238 -0.28 13.87 24.98
CA ILE A 238 0.00 13.90 26.42
C ILE A 238 1.07 12.85 26.72
N GLN A 239 2.16 13.27 27.36
CA GLN A 239 3.19 12.37 27.85
C GLN A 239 2.59 11.43 28.91
N MET A 240 2.71 10.14 28.67
CA MET A 240 2.37 9.08 29.60
C MET A 240 3.47 9.00 30.66
N GLY A 241 3.21 9.58 31.83
CA GLY A 241 4.16 9.66 32.93
C GLY A 241 4.45 8.30 33.59
N ARG A 242 5.53 8.23 34.37
CA ARG A 242 5.86 7.06 35.22
C ARG A 242 4.87 6.82 36.37
N ASN A 243 4.13 7.86 36.79
CA ASN A 243 3.34 7.84 38.03
C ASN A 243 1.83 8.15 37.83
N GLY A 244 1.35 8.30 36.59
CA GLY A 244 -0.05 8.60 36.26
C GLY A 244 -0.72 7.47 35.46
N PRO A 245 -1.98 7.08 35.76
CA PRO A 245 -2.60 5.91 35.14
C PRO A 245 -3.23 6.18 33.75
N PRO A 246 -3.09 5.26 32.79
CA PRO A 246 -2.15 4.14 32.80
C PRO A 246 -0.73 4.65 32.57
N THR A 247 0.25 4.15 33.32
CA THR A 247 1.66 4.53 33.13
C THR A 247 2.24 3.82 31.92
N PHE A 248 3.41 4.25 31.44
CA PHE A 248 4.15 3.47 30.44
C PHE A 248 4.47 2.05 30.97
N ILE A 249 4.75 1.90 32.27
CA ILE A 249 5.03 0.60 32.89
C ILE A 249 3.80 -0.31 32.81
N ASP A 250 2.61 0.22 33.14
CA ASP A 250 1.35 -0.53 33.04
C ASP A 250 1.09 -0.95 31.58
N PHE A 251 1.40 -0.06 30.63
CA PHE A 251 1.27 -0.36 29.21
C PHE A 251 2.17 -1.52 28.79
N VAL A 252 3.47 -1.47 29.13
CA VAL A 252 4.42 -2.53 28.75
C VAL A 252 4.07 -3.87 29.40
N LYS A 253 3.68 -3.87 30.69
CA LYS A 253 3.26 -5.08 31.39
C LYS A 253 2.00 -5.72 30.80
N SER A 254 1.07 -4.89 30.31
CA SER A 254 -0.17 -5.37 29.67
C SER A 254 0.01 -5.77 28.21
N HIS A 255 1.09 -5.32 27.55
CA HIS A 255 1.36 -5.55 26.12
C HIS A 255 2.80 -6.02 25.86
N PRO A 256 3.23 -7.17 26.41
CA PRO A 256 4.59 -7.68 26.24
C PRO A 256 4.94 -7.94 24.75
N GLU A 257 3.95 -8.18 23.89
CA GLU A 257 4.15 -8.33 22.45
C GLU A 257 4.67 -7.06 21.78
N VAL A 258 4.31 -5.87 22.30
CA VAL A 258 4.79 -4.59 21.77
C VAL A 258 6.27 -4.42 22.09
N MET A 259 6.67 -4.73 23.33
CA MET A 259 8.08 -4.70 23.75
C MET A 259 8.93 -5.65 22.93
N LYS A 260 8.45 -6.89 22.72
CA LYS A 260 9.14 -7.88 21.89
C LYS A 260 9.29 -7.41 20.44
N ALA A 261 8.26 -6.77 19.88
CA ALA A 261 8.28 -6.27 18.51
C ALA A 261 9.24 -5.09 18.31
N ILE A 262 9.30 -4.17 19.28
CA ILE A 262 10.22 -3.02 19.27
C ILE A 262 11.66 -3.46 19.55
N GLY A 263 11.83 -4.52 20.35
CA GLY A 263 13.11 -5.05 20.79
C GLY A 263 13.35 -4.73 22.26
N GLU A 264 13.44 -5.78 23.08
CA GLU A 264 13.55 -5.70 24.54
C GLU A 264 14.76 -4.86 25.00
N SER A 265 15.82 -4.81 24.20
CA SER A 265 17.01 -4.00 24.48
C SER A 265 16.71 -2.51 24.60
N ARG A 266 15.69 -2.00 23.89
CA ARG A 266 15.25 -0.60 23.99
C ARG A 266 14.65 -0.27 25.36
N PHE A 267 14.22 -1.29 26.11
CA PHE A 267 13.54 -1.16 27.40
C PHE A 267 14.47 -1.41 28.59
N ILE A 268 15.73 -1.78 28.35
CA ILE A 268 16.75 -2.00 29.39
C ILE A 268 16.82 -0.84 30.40
N PRO A 269 16.74 0.46 30.01
CA PRO A 269 16.77 1.57 30.97
C PRO A 269 15.66 1.49 32.04
N TRP A 270 14.60 0.72 31.79
CA TRP A 270 13.47 0.54 32.70
C TRP A 270 13.27 -0.91 33.17
N ALA A 271 14.23 -1.80 32.91
CA ALA A 271 14.10 -3.26 33.15
C ALA A 271 13.54 -3.62 34.54
N VAL A 272 14.04 -2.96 35.60
CA VAL A 272 13.59 -3.17 36.99
C VAL A 272 12.12 -2.80 37.19
N GLU A 273 11.66 -1.72 36.57
CA GLU A 273 10.31 -1.20 36.73
C GLU A 273 9.28 -2.07 35.98
N ILE A 274 9.70 -2.62 34.83
CA ILE A 274 8.89 -3.52 34.00
C ILE A 274 8.99 -4.99 34.42
N GLY A 275 9.92 -5.36 35.31
CA GLY A 275 10.08 -6.70 35.87
C GLY A 275 10.74 -7.70 34.91
N LEU A 276 11.79 -7.26 34.20
CA LEU A 276 12.60 -8.06 33.27
C LEU A 276 13.80 -8.77 33.94
N ASP A 277 13.81 -8.83 35.27
CA ASP A 277 14.84 -9.42 36.13
C ASP A 277 15.19 -10.89 35.79
#